data_AF-A0A5E5QN96-F1
#
_entry.id   AF-A0A5E5QN96-F1
#
_cell.length_a   1.000
_cell.length_b   1.000
_cell.length_c   1.000
_cell.angle_alpha   90.00
_cell.angle_beta   90.00
_cell.angle_gamma   90.00
#
_symmetry.space_group_name_H-M   'P 1'
#
loop_
_entity.id
_entity.type
_entity.pdbx_description
1 polymer ?
#
loop_
_entity_poly.entity_id
_entity_poly.type
_entity_poly.pdbx_seq_one_letter_code
_entity_poly.pdbx_strand_id
1 'polypeptide(L)' 'MTFKTVSRCVELSEIEKNDFNLNISRYVSAAKPEEVIDLVEVNRALAESESDIKKFTDEHNAYLKELGVDLLKSP' A
#
# COMPACT_ATOMS: atom_id res chain seq x y z
N MET A 1 -3.81 19.43 -4.97
CA MET A 1 -4.94 18.50 -5.10
C MET A 1 -6.16 19.30 -5.52
N THR A 2 -6.64 19.11 -6.74
CA THR A 2 -7.77 19.89 -7.29
C THR A 2 -9.07 19.20 -6.88
N PHE A 3 -9.88 19.82 -6.02
CA PHE A 3 -11.22 19.32 -5.72
C PHE A 3 -12.10 19.54 -6.95
N LYS A 4 -12.47 18.45 -7.63
CA LYS A 4 -13.37 18.49 -8.77
C LYS A 4 -14.78 18.77 -8.24
N THR A 5 -15.41 19.86 -8.66
CA THR A 5 -16.83 20.13 -8.38
C THR A 5 -17.68 19.08 -9.09
N VAL A 6 -18.47 18.32 -8.34
CA VAL A 6 -19.35 17.26 -8.87
C VAL A 6 -20.80 17.74 -8.81
N SER A 7 -21.51 17.63 -9.94
CA SER A 7 -22.96 17.83 -10.04
C SER A 7 -23.56 16.63 -10.78
N ARG A 8 -24.62 16.05 -10.24
CA ARG A 8 -25.32 14.88 -10.79
C ARG A 8 -26.82 15.01 -10.50
N CYS A 9 -27.67 14.76 -11.50
CA CYS A 9 -29.10 14.58 -11.30
C CYS A 9 -29.37 13.20 -10.70
N VAL A 10 -30.25 13.14 -9.70
CA VAL A 10 -30.59 11.91 -8.97
C VAL A 10 -32.09 11.66 -9.05
N GLU A 11 -32.49 10.39 -9.07
CA GLU A 11 -33.90 10.00 -9.10
C GLU A 11 -34.53 10.10 -7.71
N LEU A 12 -35.85 10.30 -7.65
CA LEU A 12 -36.58 10.42 -6.37
C LEU A 12 -36.41 9.18 -5.48
N SER A 13 -36.33 7.99 -6.09
CA SER A 13 -36.10 6.73 -5.36
C SER A 13 -34.73 6.66 -4.66
N GLU A 14 -33.72 7.37 -5.17
CA GLU A 14 -32.41 7.48 -4.53
C GLU A 14 -32.46 8.45 -3.34
N ILE A 15 -33.22 9.54 -3.49
CA ILE A 15 -33.48 10.51 -2.42
C ILE A 15 -34.23 9.84 -1.25
N GLU A 16 -35.24 9.02 -1.55
CA GLU A 16 -35.98 8.22 -0.56
C GLU A 16 -35.07 7.25 0.20
N LYS A 17 -34.17 6.54 -0.49
CA LYS A 17 -33.18 5.64 0.15
C LYS A 17 -32.20 6.37 1.06
N ASN A 18 -32.03 7.67 0.86
CA ASN A 18 -31.19 8.53 1.69
C ASN A 18 -32.00 9.33 2.73
N ASP A 19 -33.22 8.91 3.05
CA ASP A 19 -34.12 9.56 4.02
C ASP A 19 -34.40 11.04 3.69
N PHE A 20 -34.50 11.36 2.40
CA PHE A 20 -34.62 12.74 1.90
C PHE A 20 -33.49 13.68 2.33
N ASN A 21 -32.36 13.13 2.76
CA ASN A 21 -31.18 13.89 3.13
C ASN A 21 -30.38 14.25 1.87
N LEU A 22 -30.26 15.54 1.56
CA LEU A 22 -29.59 16.04 0.34
C LEU A 22 -28.11 16.39 0.55
N ASN A 23 -27.50 15.95 1.65
CA ASN A 23 -26.08 16.17 1.88
C ASN A 23 -25.24 15.51 0.78
N ILE A 24 -24.40 16.30 0.11
CA ILE A 24 -23.58 15.90 -1.05
C ILE A 24 -22.72 14.66 -0.75
N SER A 25 -22.26 14.48 0.49
CA SER A 25 -21.43 13.32 0.88
C SER A 25 -22.14 11.97 0.73
N ARG A 26 -23.48 11.96 0.72
CA ARG A 26 -24.28 10.74 0.53
C ARG A 26 -24.42 10.34 -0.95
N TYR A 27 -24.18 11.27 -1.87
CA TYR A 27 -24.39 11.06 -3.31
C TYR A 27 -23.09 11.04 -4.12
N VAL A 28 -21.97 11.37 -3.48
CA VAL A 28 -20.66 11.47 -4.10
C VAL A 28 -19.68 10.60 -3.33
N SER A 29 -19.30 9.47 -3.93
CA SER A 29 -18.15 8.71 -3.47
C SER A 29 -16.88 9.38 -4.00
N ALA A 30 -16.06 9.90 -3.09
CA ALA A 30 -14.70 10.34 -3.40
C ALA A 30 -13.67 9.21 -3.29
N ALA A 31 -14.11 7.98 -3.04
CA ALA A 31 -13.23 6.82 -3.00
C ALA A 31 -12.64 6.62 -4.40
N LYS A 32 -11.31 6.77 -4.50
CA LYS A 32 -10.60 6.37 -5.71
C LYS A 32 -10.57 4.85 -5.74
N PRO A 33 -10.75 4.23 -6.93
CA PRO A 33 -10.44 2.81 -7.07
C PRO A 33 -9.01 2.58 -6.59
N GLU A 34 -8.84 1.66 -5.65
CA GLU A 34 -7.50 1.20 -5.28
C GLU A 34 -6.95 0.36 -6.43
N GLU A 35 -5.67 0.52 -6.73
CA GLU A 35 -5.00 -0.33 -7.71
C GLU A 35 -4.96 -1.76 -7.19
N VAL A 36 -5.27 -2.72 -8.07
CA VAL A 36 -5.20 -4.14 -7.71
C VAL A 36 -3.73 -4.51 -7.54
N ILE A 37 -3.36 -4.88 -6.32
CA ILE A 37 -2.00 -5.32 -5.98
C ILE A 37 -1.84 -6.78 -6.40
N ASP A 38 -0.79 -7.09 -7.18
CA ASP A 38 -0.38 -8.47 -7.42
C ASP A 38 0.38 -9.01 -6.19
N LEU A 39 -0.33 -9.78 -5.36
CA LEU A 39 0.23 -10.39 -4.17
C LEU A 39 1.38 -11.38 -4.47
N VAL A 40 1.38 -12.00 -5.65
CA VAL A 40 2.44 -12.94 -6.05
C VAL A 40 3.72 -12.18 -6.35
N GLU A 41 3.62 -11.07 -7.07
CA GLU A 41 4.76 -10.18 -7.34
C GLU A 41 5.33 -9.61 -6.03
N VAL A 42 4.47 -9.10 -5.15
CA VAL A 42 4.91 -8.55 -3.85
C VAL A 42 5.63 -9.61 -3.02
N ASN A 43 5.10 -10.83 -2.94
CA ASN A 43 5.73 -11.92 -2.22
C ASN A 43 7.08 -12.31 -2.83
N ARG A 44 7.20 -12.32 -4.16
CA ARG A 44 8.48 -12.57 -4.85
C ARG A 44 9.50 -11.50 -4.50
N ALA A 45 9.13 -10.21 -4.57
CA ALA A 45 10.01 -9.10 -4.25
C ALA A 45 10.49 -9.13 -2.79
N LEU A 46 9.61 -9.54 -1.87
CA LEU A 46 9.97 -9.74 -0.46
C LEU A 46 10.99 -10.87 -0.30
N ALA A 47 10.76 -12.03 -0.92
CA ALA A 47 11.67 -13.17 -0.85
C ALA A 47 13.05 -12.86 -1.47
N GLU A 48 13.08 -12.13 -2.57
CA GLU A 48 14.33 -11.64 -3.18
C GLU A 48 15.08 -10.70 -2.23
N SER A 49 14.37 -9.75 -1.61
CA SER A 49 14.96 -8.82 -0.65
C SER A 49 15.54 -9.55 0.57
N GLU A 50 14.84 -10.54 1.12
CA GLU A 50 15.34 -11.38 2.22
C GLU A 50 16.61 -12.14 1.81
N SER A 51 16.65 -12.69 0.59
CA SER A 51 17.84 -13.37 0.09
C SER A 51 19.03 -12.42 -0.05
N ASP A 52 18.81 -11.21 -0.54
CA ASP A 52 19.85 -10.21 -0.70
C ASP A 52 20.39 -9.75 0.66
N ILE A 53 19.50 -9.48 1.62
CA ILE A 53 19.89 -9.12 2.99
C ILE A 53 20.79 -10.20 3.59
N LYS A 54 20.41 -11.48 3.45
CA LYS A 54 21.23 -12.58 3.96
C LYS A 54 22.59 -12.63 3.28
N LYS A 55 22.62 -12.56 1.94
CA LYS A 55 23.85 -12.59 1.16
C LYS A 55 24.82 -11.48 1.56
N PHE A 56 24.35 -10.25 1.65
CA PHE A 56 25.20 -9.12 2.02
C PHE A 56 25.59 -9.14 3.50
N THR A 57 24.74 -9.67 4.38
CA THR A 57 25.10 -9.89 5.79
C THR A 57 26.22 -10.92 5.92
N ASP A 58 26.16 -12.01 5.16
CA ASP A 58 27.19 -13.05 5.14
C ASP A 58 28.52 -12.51 4.60
N GLU A 59 28.48 -11.74 3.49
CA GLU A 59 29.66 -11.09 2.93
C GLU A 59 30.27 -10.08 3.92
N HIS A 60 29.44 -9.25 4.55
CA HIS A 60 29.90 -8.29 5.54
C HIS A 60 30.54 -8.99 6.75
N ASN A 61 29.93 -10.08 7.22
CA ASN A 61 30.47 -10.87 8.32
C ASN A 61 31.78 -11.58 7.96
N ALA A 62 32.05 -11.87 6.68
CA ALA A 62 33.36 -12.36 6.27
C ALA A 62 34.44 -11.31 6.54
N TYR A 63 34.20 -10.05 6.18
CA TYR A 63 35.14 -8.95 6.49
C TYR A 63 35.26 -8.69 8.00
N LEU A 64 34.17 -8.73 8.76
CA LEU A 64 34.22 -8.54 10.22
C LEU A 64 35.01 -9.63 10.94
N LYS A 65 34.95 -10.88 10.46
CA LYS A 65 35.79 -11.99 10.97
C LYS A 65 37.26 -11.71 10.78
N GLU A 66 37.66 -11.16 9.63
CA GLU A 66 39.06 -10.80 9.36
C GLU A 66 39.54 -9.66 10.27
N LEU A 67 38.65 -8.75 10.63
CA LEU A 67 38.94 -7.63 11.53
C LEU A 67 38.91 -8.02 13.02
N GLY A 68 38.43 -9.21 13.36
CA GLY A 68 38.35 -9.70 14.75
C GLY A 68 37.30 -8.98 15.60
N VAL A 69 36.26 -8.42 14.97
CA VAL A 69 35.17 -7.70 15.65
C VAL A 69 33.87 -8.51 15.64
N ASP A 70 32.90 -8.08 16.44
CA ASP A 70 31.61 -8.76 16.57
C ASP A 70 30.84 -8.82 15.26
N LEU A 71 30.17 -9.94 15.01
CA LEU A 71 29.39 -10.19 13.80
C LEU A 71 28.01 -9.54 13.86
N LEU A 72 27.51 -9.16 12.69
CA LEU A 72 26.13 -8.74 12.52
C LEU A 72 25.19 -9.93 12.69
N LYS A 73 24.07 -9.70 13.39
CA LYS A 73 22.98 -10.67 13.48
C LYS A 73 22.19 -10.61 12.18
N SER A 74 21.98 -11.76 11.55
CA SER A 74 20.99 -11.87 10.47
C SER A 74 19.60 -11.52 11.03
N PRO A 75 18.74 -10.81 10.28
CA PRO A 75 17.32 -10.78 10.56
C PRO A 75 16.70 -12.17 10.44
#